data_AF-A0A5J5DE57-F1
#
_entry.id   AF-A0A5J5DE57-F1
#
_cell.length_a   1.000
_cell.length_b   1.000
_cell.length_c   1.000
_cell.angle_alpha   90.00
_cell.angle_beta   90.00
_cell.angle_gamma   90.00
#
_symmetry.space_group_name_H-M   'P 1'
#
loop_
_entity.id
_entity.type
_entity.pdbx_description
1 polymer ?
#
loop_
_entity_poly.entity_id
_entity_poly.type
_entity_poly.pdbx_seq_one_letter_code
_entity_poly.pdbx_strand_id
1 'polypeptide(L)'
;MEKDGMAVPVLSDPKGLMDLAFLVDITQELNVLNKKLQGQGQLVSAAYDNLFQTNLCHFPGCMALMDVCTPFSGEKYADAIMKLQQEFDRRFADFKTRRATFQIFADPFSFDVQDAPVLQMELIDLQCHCEL
;
A
#
# COMPACT_ATOMS: atom_id res chain seq x y z
N MET A 1 -11.33 45.55 -12.27
CA MET A 1 -12.33 44.89 -11.42
C MET A 1 -11.89 43.46 -11.27
N GLU A 2 -11.15 43.16 -10.20
CA GLU A 2 -10.89 41.79 -9.81
C GLU A 2 -12.26 41.15 -9.52
N LYS A 3 -12.59 40.07 -10.22
CA LYS A 3 -13.69 39.23 -9.80
C LYS A 3 -13.23 38.62 -8.48
N ASP A 4 -13.80 39.07 -7.36
CA ASP A 4 -13.75 38.31 -6.12
C ASP A 4 -14.10 36.86 -6.46
N GLY A 5 -13.10 35.99 -6.33
CA GLY A 5 -13.26 34.57 -6.60
C GLY A 5 -14.40 34.05 -5.72
N MET A 6 -15.33 33.30 -6.31
CA MET A 6 -16.42 32.71 -5.54
C MET A 6 -15.82 31.97 -4.35
N ALA A 7 -16.15 32.41 -3.14
CA ALA A 7 -15.72 31.76 -1.92
C ALA A 7 -16.17 30.29 -1.98
N VAL A 8 -15.21 29.37 -2.07
CA VAL A 8 -15.49 27.94 -2.08
C VAL A 8 -15.79 27.56 -0.62
N PRO A 9 -17.05 27.26 -0.25
CA PRO A 9 -17.43 27.11 1.16
C PRO A 9 -16.65 26.00 1.87
N VAL A 10 -16.23 24.98 1.12
CA VAL A 10 -15.38 23.86 1.59
C VAL A 10 -14.01 24.31 2.08
N LEU A 11 -13.44 25.39 1.54
CA LEU A 11 -12.12 25.90 1.93
C LEU A 11 -12.18 26.86 3.13
N SER A 12 -13.39 27.17 3.61
CA SER A 12 -13.63 28.03 4.77
C SER A 12 -14.10 27.25 6.01
N ASP A 13 -14.53 26.00 5.83
CA ASP A 13 -14.97 25.10 6.90
C ASP A 13 -13.82 24.21 7.38
N PRO A 14 -13.43 24.23 8.67
CA PRO A 14 -12.37 23.38 9.21
C PRO A 14 -12.57 21.89 8.92
N LYS A 15 -13.82 21.41 8.92
CA LYS A 15 -14.13 20.02 8.59
C LYS A 15 -13.92 19.72 7.10
N GLY A 16 -14.35 20.63 6.22
CA GLY A 16 -14.07 20.57 4.79
C GLY A 16 -12.58 20.57 4.45
N LEU A 17 -11.80 21.40 5.15
CA LEU A 17 -10.34 21.44 5.01
C LEU A 17 -9.69 20.11 5.44
N MET A 18 -10.14 19.54 6.56
CA MET A 18 -9.65 18.24 7.03
C MET A 18 -10.00 17.10 6.06
N ASP A 19 -11.24 17.09 5.54
CA ASP A 19 -11.66 16.12 4.52
C ASP A 19 -10.81 16.23 3.24
N LEU A 20 -10.49 17.45 2.81
CA LEU A 20 -9.61 17.69 1.66
C LEU A 20 -8.18 17.23 1.92
N ALA A 21 -7.61 17.55 3.09
CA ALA A 21 -6.26 17.14 3.44
C ALA A 21 -6.13 15.61 3.49
N PHE A 22 -7.10 14.92 4.09
CA PHE A 22 -7.17 13.47 4.08
C PHE A 22 -7.22 12.92 2.64
N LEU A 23 -8.05 13.50 1.77
CA LEU A 23 -8.14 13.08 0.38
C LEU A 23 -6.81 13.29 -0.38
N VAL A 24 -6.11 14.39 -0.15
CA VAL A 24 -4.80 14.64 -0.75
C VAL A 24 -3.79 13.59 -0.28
N ASP A 25 -3.70 13.36 1.02
CA ASP A 25 -2.73 12.42 1.58
C ASP A 25 -3.01 10.97 1.13
N ILE A 26 -4.26 10.49 1.23
CA ILE A 26 -4.60 9.12 0.84
C ILE A 26 -4.39 8.88 -0.66
N THR A 27 -4.73 9.85 -1.51
CA THR A 27 -4.54 9.71 -2.96
C THR A 27 -3.06 9.74 -3.34
N GLN A 28 -2.25 10.52 -2.63
CA GLN A 28 -0.80 10.51 -2.80
C GLN A 28 -0.20 9.14 -2.46
N GLU A 29 -0.57 8.56 -1.31
CA GLU A 29 -0.12 7.21 -0.91
C GLU A 29 -0.56 6.14 -1.92
N LEU A 30 -1.82 6.21 -2.38
CA LEU A 30 -2.33 5.30 -3.41
C LEU A 30 -1.62 5.46 -4.75
N ASN A 31 -1.22 6.67 -5.13
CA ASN A 31 -0.43 6.91 -6.33
C ASN A 31 0.99 6.34 -6.21
N VAL A 32 1.63 6.48 -5.05
CA VAL A 32 2.93 5.86 -4.77
C VAL A 32 2.83 4.33 -4.88
N LEU A 33 1.82 3.73 -4.25
CA LEU A 33 1.55 2.30 -4.37
C LEU A 33 1.31 1.89 -5.82
N ASN A 34 0.42 2.57 -6.53
CA ASN A 34 0.09 2.23 -7.91
C ASN A 34 1.34 2.26 -8.81
N LYS A 35 2.22 3.25 -8.65
CA LYS A 35 3.50 3.30 -9.38
C LYS A 35 4.41 2.12 -9.03
N LYS A 36 4.48 1.73 -7.75
CA LYS A 36 5.23 0.53 -7.32
C LYS A 36 4.66 -0.76 -7.89
N LEU A 37 3.36 -0.83 -8.17
CA LEU A 37 2.73 -2.01 -8.79
C LEU A 37 2.88 -2.04 -10.31
N GLN A 38 3.01 -0.88 -10.96
CA GLN A 38 3.16 -0.73 -12.40
C GLN A 38 4.61 -0.86 -12.90
N GLY A 39 5.58 -1.10 -12.02
CA GLY A 39 7.00 -1.17 -12.36
C GLY A 39 7.29 -2.15 -13.51
N GLN A 40 7.79 -1.65 -14.64
CA GLN A 40 8.17 -2.48 -15.77
C GLN A 40 9.36 -3.39 -15.39
N GLY A 41 9.25 -4.68 -15.69
CA GLY A 41 10.30 -5.66 -15.37
C GLY A 41 10.30 -6.15 -13.91
N GLN A 42 9.30 -5.76 -13.11
CA GLN A 42 9.16 -6.22 -11.74
C GLN A 42 8.56 -7.62 -11.67
N LEU A 43 9.17 -8.49 -10.86
CA LEU A 43 8.60 -9.79 -10.54
C LEU A 43 7.28 -9.63 -9.78
N VAL A 44 6.31 -10.48 -10.10
CA VAL A 44 4.99 -10.48 -9.44
C VAL A 44 5.12 -10.69 -7.92
N SER A 45 6.09 -11.48 -7.48
CA SER A 45 6.44 -11.65 -6.06
C SER A 45 6.86 -10.33 -5.40
N ALA A 46 7.77 -9.58 -6.04
CA ALA A 46 8.21 -8.28 -5.55
C ALA A 46 7.08 -7.22 -5.58
N ALA A 47 6.19 -7.27 -6.58
CA ALA A 47 4.99 -6.42 -6.62
C ALA A 47 4.04 -6.73 -5.46
N TYR A 48 3.90 -8.01 -5.13
CA TYR A 48 3.08 -8.45 -4.01
C TYR A 48 3.61 -7.96 -2.66
N ASP A 49 4.93 -7.98 -2.42
CA ASP A 49 5.50 -7.45 -1.17
C ASP A 49 5.20 -5.97 -0.94
N ASN A 50 5.15 -5.17 -2.02
CA ASN A 50 4.80 -3.76 -1.95
C ASN A 50 3.36 -3.52 -1.48
N LEU A 51 2.43 -4.47 -1.69
CA LEU A 51 1.04 -4.37 -1.21
C LEU A 51 0.94 -4.47 0.32
N PHE A 52 1.85 -5.18 0.98
CA PHE A 52 1.83 -5.36 2.44
C PHE A 52 2.66 -4.32 3.19
N GLN A 53 3.47 -3.55 2.48
CA GLN A 53 4.29 -2.48 3.04
C GLN A 53 3.64 -1.10 2.96
N THR A 54 2.43 -0.98 2.40
CA THR A 54 1.71 0.30 2.38
C THR A 54 1.26 0.71 3.77
N ASN A 55 2.11 1.53 4.38
CA ASN A 55 1.88 2.19 5.65
C ASN A 55 0.99 3.41 5.44
N LEU A 56 -0.32 3.22 5.59
CA LEU A 56 -1.33 4.31 5.59
C LEU A 56 -1.33 5.11 6.91
N CYS A 57 -0.17 5.28 7.54
CA CYS A 57 -0.01 5.92 8.85
C CYS A 57 0.63 7.30 8.80
N HIS A 58 1.02 7.79 7.61
CA HIS A 58 1.71 9.07 7.46
C HIS A 58 0.92 10.03 6.56
N PHE A 59 0.16 10.93 7.18
CA PHE A 59 -0.70 11.92 6.50
C PHE A 59 -0.27 13.35 6.83
N PRO A 60 0.74 13.89 6.13
CA PRO A 60 1.35 15.17 6.46
C PRO A 60 0.38 16.36 6.27
N GLY A 61 -0.53 16.30 5.29
CA GLY A 61 -1.57 17.31 5.12
C GLY A 61 -2.55 17.32 6.29
N CYS A 62 -2.98 16.15 6.76
CA CYS A 62 -3.79 16.00 7.96
C CYS A 62 -3.08 16.56 9.21
N MET A 63 -1.79 16.22 9.39
CA MET A 63 -1.00 16.69 10.53
C MET A 63 -0.88 18.22 10.54
N ALA A 64 -0.60 18.84 9.40
CA ALA A 64 -0.48 20.30 9.29
C ALA A 64 -1.78 21.04 9.66
N LEU A 65 -2.96 20.43 9.42
CA LEU A 65 -4.24 21.02 9.79
C LEU A 65 -4.64 20.74 11.25
N MET A 66 -4.18 19.63 11.84
CA MET A 66 -4.44 19.30 13.24
C MET A 66 -3.85 20.34 14.19
N ASP A 67 -2.75 21.00 13.80
CA ASP A 67 -2.12 22.08 14.57
C ASP A 67 -2.89 23.41 14.49
N VAL A 68 -3.79 23.57 13.50
CA VAL A 68 -4.46 24.86 13.18
C VAL A 68 -5.95 24.82 13.50
N CYS A 69 -6.59 23.65 13.44
CA CYS A 69 -8.03 23.48 13.61
C CYS A 69 -8.41 22.88 14.98
N THR A 70 -9.67 23.10 15.37
CA THR A 70 -10.30 22.51 16.59
C THR A 70 -10.17 20.98 16.67
N PRO A 71 -10.38 20.36 17.86
CA PRO A 71 -10.22 18.91 18.04
C PRO A 71 -11.09 18.14 17.05
N PHE A 72 -10.44 17.41 16.15
CA PHE A 72 -11.08 16.61 15.12
C PHE A 72 -11.02 15.12 15.49
N SER A 73 -12.13 14.39 15.30
CA SER A 73 -12.16 12.94 15.53
C SER A 73 -11.74 12.17 14.26
N GLY A 74 -10.58 11.51 14.33
CA GLY A 74 -10.03 10.71 13.23
C GLY A 74 -10.79 9.42 12.90
N GLU A 75 -11.84 9.06 13.65
CA GLU A 75 -12.58 7.80 13.51
C GLU A 75 -13.12 7.57 12.10
N LYS A 76 -13.67 8.61 11.47
CA LYS A 76 -14.18 8.56 10.09
C LYS A 76 -13.08 8.15 9.10
N TYR A 77 -11.87 8.68 9.26
CA TYR A 77 -10.75 8.40 8.37
C TYR A 77 -10.16 7.02 8.65
N ALA A 78 -10.07 6.62 9.92
CA ALA A 78 -9.65 5.28 10.29
C ALA A 78 -10.59 4.21 9.69
N ASP A 79 -11.91 4.42 9.76
CA ASP A 79 -12.90 3.51 9.14
C ASP A 79 -12.76 3.47 7.61
N ALA A 80 -12.52 4.61 6.96
CA ALA A 80 -12.27 4.67 5.53
C ALA A 80 -11.00 3.90 5.12
N ILE A 81 -9.90 4.05 5.88
CA ILE A 81 -8.65 3.31 5.68
C ILE A 81 -8.87 1.81 5.87
N MET A 82 -9.58 1.41 6.93
CA MET A 82 -9.86 0.01 7.21
C MET A 82 -10.67 -0.63 6.07
N LYS A 83 -11.71 0.04 5.58
CA LYS A 83 -12.50 -0.42 4.43
C LYS A 83 -11.65 -0.54 3.16
N LEU A 84 -10.75 0.43 2.94
CA LEU A 84 -9.83 0.39 1.82
C LEU A 84 -8.90 -0.83 1.91
N GLN A 85 -8.29 -1.08 3.08
CA GLN A 85 -7.45 -2.25 3.32
C GLN A 85 -8.20 -3.57 3.09
N GLN A 86 -9.46 -3.66 3.52
CA GLN A 86 -10.31 -4.83 3.26
C GLN A 86 -10.55 -5.04 1.75
N GLU A 87 -10.78 -3.98 0.98
CA GLU A 87 -10.92 -4.08 -0.47
C GLU A 87 -9.62 -4.50 -1.17
N PHE A 88 -8.46 -4.03 -0.70
CA PHE A 88 -7.16 -4.52 -1.16
C PHE A 88 -7.01 -6.02 -0.88
N ASP A 89 -7.28 -6.44 0.36
CA ASP A 89 -7.21 -7.84 0.77
C ASP A 89 -8.13 -8.72 -0.08
N ARG A 90 -9.35 -8.26 -0.36
CA ARG A 90 -10.31 -8.96 -1.21
C ARG A 90 -9.85 -9.02 -2.66
N ARG A 91 -9.34 -7.92 -3.21
CA ARG A 91 -8.91 -7.85 -4.62
C ARG A 91 -7.65 -8.66 -4.89
N PHE A 92 -6.75 -8.76 -3.92
CA PHE A 92 -5.48 -9.49 -4.04
C PHE A 92 -5.51 -10.84 -3.30
N ALA A 93 -6.70 -11.38 -2.98
CA ALA A 93 -6.86 -12.65 -2.28
C ALA A 93 -6.15 -13.83 -3.00
N ASP A 94 -6.21 -13.87 -4.33
CA ASP A 94 -5.53 -14.90 -5.13
C ASP A 94 -4.01 -14.84 -5.04
N PHE A 95 -3.43 -13.69 -4.69
CA PHE A 95 -2.00 -13.61 -4.46
C PHE A 95 -1.62 -14.16 -3.08
N LYS A 96 -2.51 -14.04 -2.09
CA LYS A 96 -2.32 -14.68 -0.77
C LYS A 96 -2.28 -16.20 -0.89
N THR A 97 -3.11 -16.79 -1.74
CA THR A 97 -3.10 -18.25 -1.98
C THR A 97 -1.83 -18.72 -2.70
N ARG A 98 -1.19 -17.83 -3.49
CA ARG A 98 0.07 -18.10 -4.19
C ARG A 98 1.32 -17.65 -3.42
N ARG A 99 1.17 -17.24 -2.16
CA ARG A 99 2.29 -16.71 -1.36
C ARG A 99 3.45 -17.68 -1.24
N ALA A 100 3.19 -18.97 -1.03
CA ALA A 100 4.23 -20.00 -0.97
C ALA A 100 5.04 -20.05 -2.28
N THR A 101 4.37 -20.00 -3.43
CA THR A 101 5.03 -19.94 -4.74
C THR A 101 5.88 -18.67 -4.89
N PHE A 102 5.40 -17.52 -4.41
CA PHE A 102 6.19 -16.29 -4.46
C PHE A 102 7.40 -16.32 -3.53
N GLN A 103 7.30 -17.00 -2.38
CA GLN A 103 8.39 -17.13 -1.42
C GLN A 103 9.58 -17.89 -2.01
N ILE A 104 9.35 -18.87 -2.89
CA ILE A 104 10.41 -19.56 -3.64
C ILE A 104 11.29 -18.56 -4.40
N PHE A 105 10.69 -17.54 -5.01
CA PHE A 105 11.43 -16.53 -5.77
C PHE A 105 12.02 -15.41 -4.90
N ALA A 106 11.43 -15.18 -3.72
CA ALA A 106 11.90 -14.16 -2.79
C ALA A 106 13.11 -14.65 -1.98
N ASP A 107 13.09 -15.93 -1.58
CA ASP A 107 14.14 -16.54 -0.78
C ASP A 107 14.34 -18.02 -1.15
N PRO A 108 14.90 -18.31 -2.34
CA PRO A 108 15.07 -19.67 -2.83
C PRO A 108 16.03 -20.51 -1.99
N PHE A 109 16.93 -19.88 -1.23
CA PHE A 109 17.99 -20.58 -0.49
C PHE A 109 17.55 -21.10 0.87
N SER A 110 16.55 -20.47 1.49
CA SER A 110 15.97 -20.93 2.76
C SER A 110 14.65 -21.69 2.59
N PHE A 111 14.14 -21.79 1.36
CA PHE A 111 12.85 -22.42 1.08
C PHE A 111 12.91 -23.95 1.22
N ASP A 112 11.91 -24.55 1.87
CA ASP A 112 11.83 -26.01 2.02
C ASP A 112 11.51 -26.69 0.67
N VAL A 113 12.43 -27.51 0.20
CA VAL A 113 12.29 -28.25 -1.06
C VAL A 113 11.13 -29.25 -1.07
N GLN A 114 10.60 -29.64 0.09
CA GLN A 114 9.40 -30.49 0.18
C GLN A 114 8.12 -29.72 -0.14
N ASP A 115 8.10 -28.41 0.08
CA ASP A 115 6.95 -27.55 -0.19
C ASP A 115 6.86 -27.11 -1.67
N ALA A 116 7.82 -27.52 -2.50
CA ALA A 116 7.88 -27.20 -3.93
C ALA A 116 8.06 -28.46 -4.81
N PRO A 117 7.12 -29.43 -4.79
CA PRO A 117 7.28 -30.71 -5.47
C PRO A 117 7.52 -30.60 -6.99
N VAL A 118 7.05 -29.53 -7.62
CA VAL A 118 7.22 -29.30 -9.07
C VAL A 118 8.61 -28.76 -9.41
N LEU A 119 9.23 -28.02 -8.51
CA LEU A 119 10.54 -27.36 -8.71
C LEU A 119 11.62 -27.95 -7.80
N GLN A 120 11.37 -29.13 -7.22
CA GLN A 120 12.17 -29.69 -6.15
C GLN A 120 13.61 -29.94 -6.60
N MET A 121 13.80 -30.49 -7.81
CA MET A 121 15.14 -30.77 -8.33
C MET A 121 15.90 -29.49 -8.63
N GLU A 122 15.25 -28.52 -9.28
CA GLU A 122 15.82 -27.21 -9.58
C GLU A 122 16.20 -26.45 -8.31
N LEU A 123 15.39 -26.54 -7.26
CA LEU A 123 15.68 -25.93 -5.95
C LEU A 123 16.83 -26.62 -5.22
N ILE A 124 16.89 -27.95 -5.22
CA ILE A 124 18.01 -28.71 -4.64
C ILE A 124 19.30 -28.30 -5.34
N ASP A 125 19.31 -28.32 -6.67
CA ASP A 125 20.46 -27.90 -7.46
C ASP A 125 20.85 -26.45 -7.09
N LEU A 126 19.90 -25.51 -7.14
CA LEU A 126 20.17 -24.11 -6.81
C LEU A 126 20.76 -23.92 -5.40
N GLN A 127 20.23 -24.62 -4.40
CA GLN A 127 20.68 -24.54 -3.00
C GLN A 127 22.05 -25.18 -2.80
N CYS A 128 22.34 -26.32 -3.43
CA CYS A 128 23.63 -27.01 -3.32
C CYS A 128 24.78 -26.23 -3.95
N HIS A 129 24.54 -25.39 -4.97
CA HIS A 129 25.59 -24.57 -5.58
C HIS A 129 25.97 -23.33 -4.74
N CYS A 130 25.29 -23.07 -3.62
CA CYS A 130 25.62 -21.99 -2.69
C CYS A 130 26.52 -22.42 -1.52
N GLU A 131 26.94 -23.69 -1.43
CA GLU A 131 27.88 -24.18 -0.41
C GLU A 131 29.38 -24.00 -0.79
N LEU A 132 29.73 -23.03 -1.64
CA LEU A 132 31.12 -22.69 -2.01
C LEU A 132 31.54 -21.29 -1.53
#